data_AF-A0A4Q5RYY4-F1
#
_entry.id   AF-A0A4Q5RYY4-F1
#
_cell.length_a   1.000
_cell.length_b   1.000
_cell.length_c   1.000
_cell.angle_alpha   90.00
_cell.angle_beta   90.00
_cell.angle_gamma   90.00
#
_symmetry.space_group_name_H-M   'P 1'
#
loop_
_entity.id
_entity.type
_entity.pdbx_description
1 polymer ?
#
loop_
_entity_poly.entity_id
_entity_poly.type
_entity_poly.pdbx_seq_one_letter_code
_entity_poly.pdbx_strand_id
1 'polypeptide(L)'
;MNSARNLIFIPVFWLTFGIAAKAQQKMDLDHIRFSVQKAADWTALFNKKSGWFGGDGIYTIPLNGVDNKTAGKNSTTLFIFSDSMIGQTTDSTMLPGAKMIHNAVAYLQGNEPVNSKMKFLWKQKNNSPESVFIPRTPKTNPADYFWLGDGFVNQTLKNTTYIFGYRVRNFSSDAFGFKEVGNVLIKIPNGNKFPYADQKQLETPFYADSAGTVTSFGAGIYVNTAAAGAKNPDGYLYVYGVKGLAKELLVARVLPKDFENFGKWRFWTGIFWSAQINQSKAVTNSVSNELSLTQ
;
A
#
# COMPACT_ATOMS: atom_id res chain seq x y z
N MET A 1 -81.09 10.98 -35.38
CA MET A 1 -79.96 11.93 -35.29
C MET A 1 -78.81 11.20 -34.62
N ASN A 2 -77.79 10.85 -35.40
CA ASN A 2 -76.67 10.00 -34.99
C ASN A 2 -75.66 10.79 -34.15
N SER A 3 -75.38 10.29 -32.93
CA SER A 3 -74.31 10.78 -32.07
C SER A 3 -73.02 10.01 -32.38
N ALA A 4 -72.12 10.62 -33.16
CA ALA A 4 -70.77 10.10 -33.40
C ALA A 4 -69.88 10.36 -32.18
N ARG A 5 -69.38 9.30 -31.55
CA ARG A 5 -68.32 9.35 -30.53
C ARG A 5 -66.96 9.40 -31.23
N ASN A 6 -66.22 10.48 -31.07
CA ASN A 6 -64.83 10.57 -31.50
C ASN A 6 -63.94 9.77 -30.53
N LEU A 7 -63.39 8.63 -30.98
CA LEU A 7 -62.27 7.96 -30.32
C LEU A 7 -60.97 8.69 -30.71
N ILE A 8 -60.29 9.25 -29.71
CA ILE A 8 -58.92 9.77 -29.86
C ILE A 8 -57.96 8.58 -29.67
N PHE A 9 -57.31 8.17 -30.75
CA PHE A 9 -56.19 7.23 -30.71
C PHE A 9 -54.91 8.00 -30.30
N ILE A 10 -54.35 7.69 -29.14
CA ILE A 10 -53.03 8.16 -28.71
C ILE A 10 -52.03 7.04 -29.00
N PRO A 11 -51.09 7.19 -29.95
CA PRO A 11 -50.05 6.21 -30.17
C PRO A 11 -49.02 6.30 -29.03
N VAL A 12 -48.97 5.28 -28.18
CA VAL A 12 -47.90 5.11 -27.18
C VAL A 12 -46.67 4.56 -27.90
N PHE A 13 -45.71 5.42 -28.22
CA PHE A 13 -44.40 5.01 -28.70
C PHE A 13 -43.59 4.44 -27.54
N TRP A 14 -43.41 3.11 -27.52
CA TRP A 14 -42.41 2.46 -26.68
C TRP A 14 -41.02 2.73 -27.25
N LEU A 15 -40.31 3.71 -26.69
CA LEU A 15 -38.88 3.90 -26.91
C LEU A 15 -38.12 2.83 -26.12
N THR A 16 -37.76 1.73 -26.79
CA THR A 16 -36.76 0.79 -26.29
C THR A 16 -35.39 1.45 -26.39
N PHE A 17 -34.92 2.06 -25.29
CA PHE A 17 -33.51 2.43 -25.16
C PHE A 17 -32.68 1.14 -25.06
N GLY A 18 -32.22 0.64 -26.20
CA GLY A 18 -31.19 -0.38 -26.26
C GLY A 18 -29.90 0.21 -25.70
N ILE A 19 -29.58 -0.09 -24.45
CA ILE A 19 -28.23 0.12 -23.91
C ILE A 19 -27.34 -0.90 -24.62
N ALA A 20 -26.71 -0.48 -25.72
CA ALA A 20 -25.61 -1.23 -26.30
C ALA A 20 -24.46 -1.20 -25.30
N ALA A 21 -24.35 -2.24 -24.48
CA ALA A 21 -23.14 -2.51 -23.72
C ALA A 21 -22.01 -2.67 -24.74
N LYS A 22 -21.14 -1.66 -24.84
CA LYS A 22 -19.89 -1.82 -25.59
C LYS A 22 -19.15 -2.98 -24.93
N ALA A 23 -19.02 -4.09 -25.65
CA ALA A 23 -18.17 -5.19 -25.23
C ALA A 23 -16.78 -4.60 -24.92
N GLN A 24 -16.33 -4.76 -23.68
CA GLN A 24 -14.98 -4.40 -23.27
C GLN A 24 -14.02 -5.13 -24.22
N GLN A 25 -13.28 -4.37 -25.03
CA GLN A 25 -12.30 -4.96 -25.94
C GLN A 25 -11.32 -5.77 -25.09
N LYS A 26 -11.26 -7.09 -25.32
CA LYS A 26 -10.37 -7.98 -24.57
C LYS A 26 -8.94 -7.55 -24.88
N MET A 27 -8.23 -7.02 -23.88
CA MET A 27 -6.85 -6.58 -24.04
C MET A 27 -6.00 -7.82 -24.36
N ASP A 28 -5.19 -7.75 -25.41
CA ASP A 28 -4.21 -8.80 -25.71
C ASP A 28 -3.11 -8.73 -24.64
N LEU A 29 -3.15 -9.68 -23.72
CA LEU A 29 -2.17 -9.81 -22.63
C LEU A 29 -0.98 -10.71 -23.04
N ASP A 30 -1.08 -11.40 -24.18
CA ASP A 30 -0.08 -12.36 -24.64
C ASP A 30 0.99 -11.67 -25.52
N HIS A 31 0.63 -10.58 -26.19
CA HIS A 31 1.52 -9.81 -27.07
C HIS A 31 1.70 -8.36 -26.60
N ILE A 32 1.93 -8.15 -25.31
CA ILE A 32 2.22 -6.81 -24.76
C ILE A 32 3.57 -6.33 -25.31
N ARG A 33 3.55 -5.23 -26.08
CA ARG A 33 4.76 -4.54 -26.51
C ARG A 33 5.16 -3.49 -25.48
N PHE A 34 6.33 -3.63 -24.90
CA PHE A 34 6.90 -2.66 -23.99
C PHE A 34 8.40 -2.47 -24.25
N SER A 35 8.92 -1.34 -23.81
CA SER A 35 10.36 -1.06 -23.76
C SER A 35 10.77 -0.85 -22.32
N VAL A 36 11.98 -1.26 -21.98
CA VAL A 36 12.57 -1.03 -20.65
C VAL A 36 13.81 -0.17 -20.83
N GLN A 37 13.97 0.82 -19.95
CA GLN A 37 15.15 1.66 -19.91
C GLN A 37 15.56 1.93 -18.46
N LYS A 38 16.85 2.17 -18.25
CA LYS A 38 17.35 2.60 -16.94
C LYS A 38 16.88 4.03 -16.65
N ALA A 39 16.35 4.25 -15.46
CA ALA A 39 16.00 5.58 -14.95
C ALA A 39 17.21 6.19 -14.23
N ALA A 40 18.22 6.64 -14.99
CA ALA A 40 19.52 7.05 -14.44
C ALA A 40 19.42 8.15 -13.36
N ASP A 41 18.53 9.12 -13.54
CA ASP A 41 18.32 10.20 -12.57
C ASP A 41 17.74 9.69 -11.24
N TRP A 42 16.83 8.72 -11.30
CA TRP A 42 16.32 8.03 -10.11
C TRP A 42 17.40 7.19 -9.46
N THR A 43 18.21 6.46 -10.23
CA THR A 43 19.37 5.72 -9.70
C THR A 43 20.32 6.66 -8.96
N ALA A 44 20.63 7.82 -9.51
CA ALA A 44 21.50 8.82 -8.89
C ALA A 44 20.93 9.37 -7.57
N LEU A 45 19.60 9.46 -7.44
CA LEU A 45 18.94 9.93 -6.22
C LEU A 45 19.23 9.04 -5.00
N PHE A 46 19.25 7.72 -5.24
CA PHE A 46 19.45 6.69 -4.22
C PHE A 46 20.91 6.25 -4.07
N ASN A 47 21.77 6.53 -5.05
CA ASN A 47 23.21 6.26 -4.94
C ASN A 47 23.89 7.31 -4.04
N LYS A 48 23.93 7.05 -2.74
CA LYS A 48 24.53 7.96 -1.73
C LYS A 48 25.74 7.32 -1.08
N LYS A 49 26.74 8.13 -0.73
CA LYS A 49 27.96 7.69 -0.03
C LYS A 49 27.96 8.00 1.47
N SER A 50 26.95 8.71 1.96
CA SER A 50 26.85 9.15 3.36
C SER A 50 25.39 9.33 3.78
N GLY A 51 25.10 9.08 5.06
CA GLY A 51 23.75 9.09 5.61
C GLY A 51 23.03 7.78 5.30
N TRP A 52 21.78 7.86 4.85
CA TRP A 52 21.10 6.72 4.24
C TRP A 52 21.77 6.39 2.90
N PHE A 53 22.17 5.13 2.68
CA PHE A 53 22.85 4.71 1.44
C PHE A 53 22.32 3.40 0.84
N GLY A 54 21.30 2.79 1.44
CA GLY A 54 20.66 1.60 0.89
C GLY A 54 19.45 1.21 1.74
N GLY A 55 18.48 0.55 1.13
CA GLY A 55 17.34 0.02 1.86
C GLY A 55 16.44 -0.87 1.01
N ASP A 56 15.47 -1.49 1.69
CA ASP A 56 14.56 -2.51 1.16
C ASP A 56 13.08 -2.09 1.25
N GLY A 57 12.19 -2.80 0.56
CA GLY A 57 10.73 -2.69 0.64
C GLY A 57 10.14 -1.32 0.25
N ILE A 58 10.72 -0.64 -0.73
CA ILE A 58 10.46 0.78 -0.98
C ILE A 58 9.02 1.02 -1.50
N TYR A 59 8.15 1.62 -0.68
CA TYR A 59 6.82 2.11 -1.10
C TYR A 59 6.77 3.64 -1.15
N THR A 60 5.90 4.18 -2.00
CA THR A 60 5.68 5.62 -2.16
C THR A 60 4.23 5.99 -1.88
N ILE A 61 4.03 7.03 -1.06
CA ILE A 61 2.72 7.49 -0.62
C ILE A 61 2.58 8.98 -0.94
N PRO A 62 1.76 9.39 -1.93
CA PRO A 62 1.50 10.79 -2.20
C PRO A 62 0.67 11.40 -1.06
N LEU A 63 1.22 12.40 -0.38
CA LEU A 63 0.64 12.93 0.86
C LEU A 63 -0.65 13.75 0.65
N ASN A 64 -0.99 14.06 -0.61
CA ASN A 64 -2.27 14.67 -0.96
C ASN A 64 -3.42 13.63 -1.04
N GLY A 65 -3.11 12.33 -0.95
CA GLY A 65 -4.07 11.23 -1.06
C GLY A 65 -4.58 10.93 -2.46
N VAL A 66 -4.04 11.58 -3.48
CA VAL A 66 -4.36 11.29 -4.89
C VAL A 66 -3.44 10.18 -5.39
N ASP A 67 -3.76 8.95 -4.99
CA ASP A 67 -2.90 7.78 -5.14
C ASP A 67 -2.90 7.19 -6.55
N ASN A 68 -4.01 7.33 -7.28
CA ASN A 68 -4.18 6.74 -8.61
C ASN A 68 -3.81 7.68 -9.76
N LYS A 69 -3.02 8.72 -9.48
CA LYS A 69 -2.52 9.66 -10.49
C LYS A 69 -1.06 9.96 -10.21
N THR A 70 -0.33 10.28 -11.28
CA THR A 70 1.03 10.79 -11.16
C THR A 70 1.06 12.03 -10.27
N ALA A 71 2.03 12.08 -9.35
CA ALA A 71 2.26 13.22 -8.48
C ALA A 71 2.47 14.51 -9.31
N GLY A 72 1.95 15.63 -8.81
CA GLY A 72 2.13 16.94 -9.45
C GLY A 72 3.42 17.64 -9.00
N LYS A 73 3.79 18.73 -9.67
CA LYS A 73 4.98 19.53 -9.37
C LYS A 73 5.03 20.11 -7.94
N ASN A 74 3.86 20.25 -7.31
CA ASN A 74 3.69 20.76 -5.94
C ASN A 74 3.32 19.66 -4.93
N SER A 75 3.27 18.40 -5.37
CA SER A 75 3.00 17.27 -4.47
C SER A 75 4.20 17.00 -3.56
N THR A 76 3.93 16.40 -2.41
CA THR A 76 4.98 15.79 -1.59
C THR A 76 4.69 14.30 -1.48
N THR A 77 5.69 13.48 -1.79
CA THR A 77 5.60 12.02 -1.71
C THR A 77 6.46 11.53 -0.56
N LEU A 78 5.86 10.77 0.34
CA LEU A 78 6.57 10.03 1.37
C LEU A 78 7.07 8.71 0.77
N PHE A 79 8.35 8.43 0.97
CA PHE A 79 8.95 7.14 0.72
C PHE A 79 9.12 6.45 2.07
N ILE A 80 8.75 5.18 2.15
CA ILE A 80 8.99 4.34 3.31
C ILE A 80 9.90 3.18 2.90
N PHE A 81 10.82 2.85 3.80
CA PHE A 81 11.81 1.80 3.61
C PHE A 81 11.72 0.85 4.80
N SER A 82 11.91 -0.44 4.56
CA SER A 82 12.21 -1.45 5.57
C SER A 82 13.70 -1.38 5.94
N ASP A 83 14.39 -2.52 6.09
CA ASP A 83 15.80 -2.54 6.47
C ASP A 83 16.61 -1.54 5.65
N SER A 84 17.34 -0.67 6.33
CA SER A 84 17.98 0.52 5.77
C SER A 84 19.36 0.70 6.36
N MET A 85 20.35 0.93 5.50
CA MET A 85 21.74 1.15 5.88
C MET A 85 22.02 2.63 6.07
N ILE A 86 22.48 2.98 7.28
CA ILE A 86 22.88 4.33 7.66
C ILE A 86 24.37 4.35 7.98
N GLY A 87 25.13 5.27 7.40
CA GLY A 87 26.56 5.40 7.64
C GLY A 87 27.30 6.01 6.47
N GLN A 88 28.46 5.47 6.15
CA GLN A 88 29.26 5.86 4.99
C GLN A 88 29.62 4.63 4.16
N THR A 89 29.77 4.82 2.85
CA THR A 89 30.18 3.77 1.92
C THR A 89 31.05 4.34 0.82
N THR A 90 31.97 3.52 0.32
CA THR A 90 32.62 3.76 -0.98
C THR A 90 31.79 3.09 -2.08
N ASP A 91 32.28 3.12 -3.32
CA ASP A 91 31.62 2.42 -4.44
C ASP A 91 31.69 0.88 -4.30
N SER A 92 32.54 0.36 -3.41
CA SER A 92 32.81 -1.08 -3.28
C SER A 92 32.55 -1.65 -1.88
N THR A 93 32.48 -0.82 -0.84
CA THR A 93 32.46 -1.32 0.55
C THR A 93 31.85 -0.32 1.53
N MET A 94 31.11 -0.85 2.51
CA MET A 94 30.62 -0.08 3.66
C MET A 94 31.76 0.26 4.61
N LEU A 95 31.81 1.51 5.06
CA LEU A 95 32.83 1.95 6.01
C LEU A 95 32.44 1.61 7.46
N PRO A 96 33.42 1.49 8.39
CA PRO A 96 33.15 1.24 9.80
C PRO A 96 32.16 2.24 10.40
N GLY A 97 31.27 1.74 11.26
CA GLY A 97 30.21 2.53 11.88
C GLY A 97 28.90 2.58 11.09
N ALA A 98 28.83 1.97 9.90
CA ALA A 98 27.55 1.72 9.24
C ALA A 98 26.65 0.81 10.09
N LYS A 99 25.35 1.12 10.12
CA LYS A 99 24.34 0.42 10.91
C LYS A 99 23.11 0.16 10.07
N MET A 100 22.61 -1.08 10.14
CA MET A 100 21.29 -1.41 9.63
C MET A 100 20.24 -1.05 10.69
N ILE A 101 19.24 -0.27 10.29
CA ILE A 101 18.00 -0.03 11.04
C ILE A 101 16.84 -0.67 10.29
N HIS A 102 15.72 -0.90 10.95
CA HIS A 102 14.62 -1.69 10.36
C HIS A 102 13.61 -0.91 9.54
N ASN A 103 13.64 0.42 9.64
CA ASN A 103 12.91 1.28 8.71
C ASN A 103 13.43 2.71 8.74
N ALA A 104 13.35 3.35 7.57
CA ALA A 104 13.63 4.75 7.35
C ALA A 104 12.50 5.38 6.53
N VAL A 105 12.50 6.71 6.43
CA VAL A 105 11.59 7.42 5.53
C VAL A 105 12.36 8.42 4.69
N ALA A 106 11.80 8.81 3.56
CA ALA A 106 12.25 9.97 2.82
C ALA A 106 11.08 10.79 2.28
N TYR A 107 11.33 12.04 1.94
CA TYR A 107 10.33 12.91 1.32
C TYR A 107 10.89 13.46 0.03
N LEU A 108 10.11 13.33 -1.05
CA LEU A 108 10.36 14.01 -2.32
C LEU A 108 9.36 15.14 -2.49
N GLN A 109 9.84 16.35 -2.73
CA GLN A 109 9.02 17.49 -3.15
C GLN A 109 8.96 17.57 -4.68
N GLY A 110 7.76 17.65 -5.22
CA GLY A 110 7.47 17.58 -6.65
C GLY A 110 7.45 16.16 -7.18
N ASN A 111 7.59 16.03 -8.49
CA ASN A 111 7.38 14.79 -9.24
C ASN A 111 8.61 14.37 -10.06
N GLU A 112 9.76 15.01 -9.83
CA GLU A 112 11.01 14.77 -10.55
C GLU A 112 12.11 14.34 -9.57
N PRO A 113 13.07 13.48 -9.98
CA PRO A 113 14.14 12.96 -9.13
C PRO A 113 15.26 13.98 -8.87
N VAL A 114 14.93 15.09 -8.22
CA VAL A 114 15.87 16.18 -7.93
C VAL A 114 16.49 15.96 -6.54
N ASN A 115 17.81 15.78 -6.47
CA ASN A 115 18.50 15.47 -5.21
C ASN A 115 18.28 16.51 -4.10
N SER A 116 18.23 17.80 -4.42
CA SER A 116 17.93 18.86 -3.44
C SER A 116 16.48 18.86 -2.93
N LYS A 117 15.59 18.11 -3.58
CA LYS A 117 14.18 17.94 -3.19
C LYS A 117 13.89 16.62 -2.48
N MET A 118 14.88 15.74 -2.36
CA MET A 118 14.76 14.45 -1.68
C MET A 118 15.47 14.51 -0.32
N LYS A 119 14.74 14.19 0.75
CA LYS A 119 15.28 14.20 2.11
C LYS A 119 15.05 12.87 2.80
N PHE A 120 16.14 12.12 3.05
CA PHE A 120 16.14 10.89 3.84
C PHE A 120 16.20 11.21 5.34
N LEU A 121 15.46 10.46 6.14
CA LEU A 121 15.26 10.71 7.56
C LEU A 121 15.18 9.38 8.34
N TRP A 122 15.85 9.35 9.48
CA TRP A 122 15.84 8.27 10.46
C TRP A 122 15.95 8.88 11.86
N LYS A 123 15.55 8.14 12.89
CA LYS A 123 15.68 8.62 14.28
C LYS A 123 17.12 8.49 14.76
N GLN A 124 17.48 9.26 15.76
CA GLN A 124 18.77 9.12 16.43
C GLN A 124 18.55 8.94 17.92
N LYS A 125 19.35 8.06 18.52
CA LYS A 125 19.41 7.85 19.97
C LYS A 125 20.86 7.71 20.37
N ASN A 126 21.33 8.59 21.26
CA ASN A 126 22.72 8.64 21.70
C ASN A 126 23.73 8.65 20.54
N ASN A 127 23.50 9.49 19.52
CA ASN A 127 24.29 9.57 18.28
C ASN A 127 24.34 8.28 17.43
N SER A 128 23.48 7.29 17.71
CA SER A 128 23.33 6.07 16.90
C SER A 128 22.04 6.14 16.07
N PRO A 129 22.05 5.73 14.79
CA PRO A 129 20.83 5.60 13.99
C PRO A 129 19.80 4.65 14.61
N GLU A 130 18.52 4.99 14.53
CA GLU A 130 17.40 4.19 15.03
C GLU A 130 16.23 4.22 14.03
N SER A 131 15.46 3.13 14.00
CA SER A 131 14.26 3.00 13.16
C SER A 131 13.22 4.08 13.46
N VAL A 132 12.50 4.53 12.44
CA VAL A 132 11.44 5.55 12.58
C VAL A 132 10.23 5.00 13.36
N PHE A 133 9.82 3.78 13.04
CA PHE A 133 8.71 3.07 13.66
C PHE A 133 9.25 1.86 14.42
N ILE A 134 8.91 1.78 15.70
CA ILE A 134 9.26 0.68 16.60
C ILE A 134 7.95 0.04 17.08
N PRO A 135 7.78 -1.29 17.01
CA PRO A 135 6.59 -1.95 17.52
C PRO A 135 6.35 -1.63 19.00
N ARG A 136 5.11 -1.32 19.36
CA ARG A 136 4.71 -0.99 20.74
C ARG A 136 3.26 -1.34 21.06
N THR A 137 2.71 -2.33 20.37
CA THR A 137 1.35 -2.80 20.62
C THR A 137 1.37 -3.90 21.69
N PRO A 138 0.22 -4.25 22.31
CA PRO A 138 0.19 -5.24 23.39
C PRO A 138 0.75 -6.62 23.01
N LYS A 139 0.72 -7.03 21.73
CA LYS A 139 1.29 -8.30 21.29
C LYS A 139 2.77 -8.20 20.92
N THR A 140 3.38 -7.02 20.97
CA THR A 140 4.79 -6.82 20.61
C THR A 140 5.71 -7.54 21.59
N ASN A 141 6.68 -8.27 21.07
CA ASN A 141 7.85 -8.71 21.81
C ASN A 141 8.99 -7.68 21.67
N PRO A 142 9.85 -7.48 22.68
CA PRO A 142 10.98 -6.56 22.59
C PRO A 142 11.96 -6.83 21.44
N ALA A 143 12.02 -8.06 20.93
CA ALA A 143 12.84 -8.45 19.78
C ALA A 143 12.15 -8.22 18.41
N ASP A 144 10.88 -7.81 18.41
CA ASP A 144 10.17 -7.52 17.17
C ASP A 144 10.63 -6.18 16.59
N TYR A 145 10.78 -6.15 15.27
CA TYR A 145 10.95 -4.93 14.50
C TYR A 145 9.89 -4.84 13.40
N PHE A 146 9.77 -3.69 12.75
CA PHE A 146 8.88 -3.54 11.60
C PHE A 146 9.66 -3.59 10.31
N TRP A 147 9.26 -4.50 9.42
CA TRP A 147 9.25 -4.21 7.99
C TRP A 147 7.94 -3.51 7.63
N LEU A 148 7.99 -2.64 6.63
CA LEU A 148 6.84 -1.83 6.22
C LEU A 148 6.21 -2.44 4.97
N GLY A 149 4.89 -2.63 5.04
CA GLY A 149 4.04 -2.86 3.87
C GLY A 149 3.56 -1.55 3.29
N ASP A 150 2.60 -1.66 2.39
CA ASP A 150 2.04 -0.52 1.68
C ASP A 150 1.27 0.43 2.62
N GLY A 151 1.01 1.65 2.15
CA GLY A 151 0.32 2.68 2.90
C GLY A 151 -0.38 3.69 2.00
N PHE A 152 -1.28 4.48 2.58
CA PHE A 152 -2.05 5.47 1.85
C PHE A 152 -2.48 6.62 2.77
N VAL A 153 -2.92 7.72 2.17
CA VAL A 153 -3.60 8.82 2.89
C VAL A 153 -5.11 8.63 2.81
N ASN A 154 -5.74 8.43 3.96
CA ASN A 154 -7.19 8.33 4.07
C ASN A 154 -7.82 9.73 4.15
N GLN A 155 -8.29 10.23 3.01
CA GLN A 155 -8.90 11.56 2.92
C GLN A 155 -10.21 11.69 3.72
N THR A 156 -10.92 10.59 3.94
CA THR A 156 -12.15 10.56 4.75
C THR A 156 -11.87 10.61 6.25
N LEU A 157 -10.72 10.10 6.69
CA LEU A 157 -10.26 10.16 8.09
C LEU A 157 -9.26 11.30 8.29
N LYS A 158 -9.67 12.53 7.95
CA LYS A 158 -8.90 13.77 8.17
C LYS A 158 -7.49 13.74 7.54
N ASN A 159 -7.34 13.13 6.36
CA ASN A 159 -6.05 12.93 5.68
C ASN A 159 -5.02 12.17 6.54
N THR A 160 -5.47 11.23 7.38
CA THR A 160 -4.57 10.39 8.17
C THR A 160 -3.81 9.44 7.26
N THR A 161 -2.49 9.36 7.42
CA THR A 161 -1.67 8.37 6.71
C THR A 161 -1.70 7.05 7.49
N TYR A 162 -1.96 5.95 6.79
CA TYR A 162 -1.85 4.59 7.32
C TYR A 162 -0.75 3.84 6.59
N ILE A 163 0.03 3.06 7.33
CA ILE A 163 1.08 2.19 6.81
C ILE A 163 0.92 0.83 7.48
N PHE A 164 0.95 -0.26 6.72
CA PHE A 164 1.04 -1.59 7.30
C PHE A 164 2.44 -1.83 7.87
N GLY A 165 2.51 -2.28 9.12
CA GLY A 165 3.75 -2.68 9.77
C GLY A 165 3.76 -4.17 10.04
N TYR A 166 4.57 -4.91 9.29
CA TYR A 166 4.81 -6.33 9.54
C TYR A 166 5.77 -6.47 10.71
N ARG A 167 5.31 -7.07 11.81
CA ARG A 167 6.19 -7.42 12.92
C ARG A 167 7.02 -8.61 12.50
N VAL A 168 8.33 -8.42 12.45
CA VAL A 168 9.30 -9.44 12.09
C VAL A 168 10.16 -9.75 13.31
N ARG A 169 10.55 -11.01 13.45
CA ARG A 169 11.46 -11.47 14.50
C ARG A 169 12.50 -12.42 13.92
N ASN A 170 13.74 -12.27 14.39
CA ASN A 170 14.81 -13.22 14.10
C ASN A 170 14.73 -14.40 15.07
N PHE A 171 14.79 -15.60 14.53
CA PHE A 171 14.84 -16.88 15.25
C PHE A 171 16.19 -17.59 15.09
N SER A 172 16.99 -17.21 14.09
CA SER A 172 18.38 -17.60 13.96
C SER A 172 19.23 -16.45 13.39
N SER A 173 20.54 -16.66 13.36
CA SER A 173 21.51 -15.75 12.72
C SER A 173 21.69 -16.01 11.21
N ASP A 174 20.95 -16.97 10.65
CA ASP A 174 21.06 -17.29 9.23
C ASP A 174 20.46 -16.18 8.36
N ALA A 175 20.88 -16.10 7.10
CA ALA A 175 20.41 -15.07 6.17
C ALA A 175 18.88 -15.01 6.00
N PHE A 176 18.18 -16.14 6.23
CA PHE A 176 16.73 -16.25 6.20
C PHE A 176 16.13 -16.70 7.54
N GLY A 177 16.86 -16.46 8.63
CA GLY A 177 16.50 -16.83 10.00
C GLY A 177 15.41 -15.97 10.65
N PHE A 178 14.54 -15.33 9.86
CA PHE A 178 13.52 -14.39 10.32
C PHE A 178 12.12 -14.83 9.90
N LYS A 179 11.11 -14.30 10.58
CA LYS A 179 9.70 -14.57 10.26
C LYS A 179 8.83 -13.37 10.60
N GLU A 180 7.82 -13.10 9.77
CA GLU A 180 6.70 -12.27 10.18
C GLU A 180 5.91 -12.99 11.30
N VAL A 181 5.68 -12.30 12.40
CA VAL A 181 4.98 -12.81 13.60
C VAL A 181 3.69 -12.04 13.91
N GLY A 182 3.35 -11.05 13.08
CA GLY A 182 2.14 -10.27 13.22
C GLY A 182 2.09 -9.06 12.28
N ASN A 183 0.95 -8.39 12.27
CA ASN A 183 0.68 -7.26 11.41
C ASN A 183 -0.02 -6.16 12.23
N VAL A 184 0.35 -4.90 12.01
CA VAL A 184 -0.30 -3.74 12.63
C VAL A 184 -0.58 -2.65 11.60
N LEU A 185 -1.45 -1.71 11.93
CA LEU A 185 -1.56 -0.43 11.23
C LEU A 185 -0.84 0.66 12.02
N ILE A 186 0.13 1.31 11.39
CA ILE A 186 0.72 2.56 11.87
C ILE A 186 -0.15 3.70 11.36
N LYS A 187 -0.68 4.50 12.28
CA LYS A 187 -1.55 5.65 12.05
C LYS A 187 -0.79 6.94 12.31
N ILE A 188 -0.62 7.78 11.30
CA ILE A 188 0.03 9.09 11.40
C ILE A 188 -1.03 10.16 11.15
N PRO A 189 -1.46 10.91 12.18
CA PRO A 189 -2.38 12.02 11.99
C PRO A 189 -1.84 13.05 10.99
N ASN A 190 -2.73 13.65 10.20
CA ASN A 190 -2.34 14.71 9.26
C ASN A 190 -1.58 15.85 9.98
N GLY A 191 -0.54 16.37 9.34
CA GLY A 191 0.30 17.43 9.89
C GLY A 191 1.33 16.95 10.93
N ASN A 192 1.27 15.70 11.39
CA ASN A 192 2.30 15.12 12.25
C ASN A 192 3.56 14.89 11.41
N LYS A 193 4.57 15.73 11.61
CA LYS A 193 5.84 15.67 10.89
C LYS A 193 6.78 14.67 11.55
N PHE A 194 7.78 14.20 10.80
CA PHE A 194 8.89 13.44 11.37
C PHE A 194 9.40 14.13 12.67
N PRO A 195 9.60 13.40 13.78
CA PRO A 195 9.69 11.94 13.91
C PRO A 195 8.36 11.23 14.22
N TYR A 196 7.22 11.86 13.92
CA TYR A 196 5.87 11.35 14.08
C TYR A 196 5.50 11.03 15.55
N ALA A 197 5.71 12.01 16.44
CA ALA A 197 5.51 11.83 17.88
C ALA A 197 4.11 11.30 18.22
N ASP A 198 3.09 11.81 17.55
CA ASP A 198 1.68 11.46 17.79
C ASP A 198 1.18 10.23 17.00
N GLN A 199 2.08 9.45 16.40
CA GLN A 199 1.67 8.23 15.69
C GLN A 199 1.04 7.22 16.66
N LYS A 200 0.07 6.44 16.18
CA LYS A 200 -0.53 5.33 16.92
C LYS A 200 -0.33 4.03 16.17
N GLN A 201 -0.33 2.92 16.88
CA GLN A 201 -0.32 1.58 16.29
C GLN A 201 -1.58 0.84 16.68
N LEU A 202 -2.24 0.24 15.71
CA LEU A 202 -3.46 -0.53 15.87
C LEU A 202 -3.15 -1.99 15.55
N GLU A 203 -3.43 -2.90 16.48
CA GLU A 203 -3.38 -4.33 16.21
C GLU A 203 -4.40 -4.70 15.14
N THR A 204 -4.00 -5.51 14.16
CA THR A 204 -4.90 -5.97 13.11
C THR A 204 -5.21 -7.47 13.26
N PRO A 205 -6.35 -7.94 12.74
CA PRO A 205 -6.64 -9.36 12.61
C PRO A 205 -6.10 -9.94 11.29
N PHE A 206 -5.21 -9.23 10.60
CA PHE A 206 -4.87 -9.50 9.20
C PHE A 206 -3.64 -10.39 9.00
N TYR A 207 -3.11 -10.93 10.09
CA TYR A 207 -2.06 -11.93 10.08
C TYR A 207 -2.58 -13.22 10.73
N ALA A 208 -2.31 -14.34 10.08
CA ALA A 208 -2.53 -15.67 10.64
C ALA A 208 -1.41 -16.61 10.19
N ASP A 209 -0.97 -17.47 11.10
CA ASP A 209 -0.09 -18.60 10.78
C ASP A 209 -0.81 -19.89 11.20
N SER A 210 -1.28 -20.63 10.20
CA SER A 210 -1.96 -21.91 10.41
C SER A 210 -1.04 -23.03 9.96
N ALA A 211 -0.35 -23.64 10.93
CA ALA A 211 0.57 -24.76 10.70
C ALA A 211 1.64 -24.47 9.62
N GLY A 212 2.23 -23.27 9.63
CA GLY A 212 3.25 -22.85 8.66
C GLY A 212 2.69 -22.19 7.41
N THR A 213 1.37 -22.22 7.21
CA THR A 213 0.72 -21.44 6.15
C THR A 213 0.43 -20.03 6.67
N VAL A 214 1.36 -19.12 6.38
CA VAL A 214 1.21 -17.70 6.70
C VAL A 214 0.22 -17.05 5.74
N THR A 215 -0.67 -16.23 6.29
CA THR A 215 -1.57 -15.31 5.58
C THR A 215 -1.31 -13.92 6.16
N SER A 216 -0.92 -12.95 5.32
CA SER A 216 -0.73 -11.56 5.76
C SER A 216 -1.27 -10.58 4.74
N PHE A 217 -2.07 -9.60 5.17
CA PHE A 217 -2.54 -8.49 4.32
C PHE A 217 -1.75 -7.20 4.56
N GLY A 218 -1.74 -6.33 3.55
CA GLY A 218 -1.00 -5.07 3.55
C GLY A 218 0.08 -4.99 2.48
N ALA A 219 0.21 -6.04 1.64
CA ALA A 219 1.25 -6.14 0.61
C ALA A 219 1.04 -5.15 -0.54
N GLY A 220 -0.21 -4.69 -0.71
CA GLY A 220 -0.56 -3.61 -1.61
C GLY A 220 -1.94 -3.07 -1.25
N ILE A 221 -2.18 -1.80 -1.58
CA ILE A 221 -3.43 -1.10 -1.39
C ILE A 221 -3.86 -0.49 -2.71
N TYR A 222 -5.15 -0.57 -3.02
CA TYR A 222 -5.76 0.14 -4.13
C TYR A 222 -6.93 0.98 -3.61
N VAL A 223 -6.77 2.31 -3.62
CA VAL A 223 -7.76 3.26 -3.10
C VAL A 223 -8.77 3.60 -4.20
N ASN A 224 -9.82 2.78 -4.37
CA ASN A 224 -10.80 2.92 -5.46
C ASN A 224 -11.86 4.01 -5.20
N THR A 225 -11.43 5.22 -4.88
CA THR A 225 -12.30 6.36 -4.57
C THR A 225 -12.11 7.50 -5.56
N ALA A 226 -13.16 8.32 -5.74
CA ALA A 226 -13.09 9.49 -6.61
C ALA A 226 -12.03 10.50 -6.14
N ALA A 227 -11.90 10.68 -4.83
CA ALA A 227 -10.94 11.62 -4.22
C ALA A 227 -9.48 11.17 -4.41
N ALA A 228 -9.23 9.86 -4.42
CA ALA A 228 -7.93 9.28 -4.76
C ALA A 228 -7.65 9.26 -6.27
N GLY A 229 -8.56 9.78 -7.10
CA GLY A 229 -8.38 9.88 -8.55
C GLY A 229 -8.61 8.58 -9.31
N ALA A 230 -9.28 7.58 -8.73
CA ALA A 230 -9.61 6.34 -9.42
C ALA A 230 -10.50 6.59 -10.66
N LYS A 231 -10.31 5.80 -11.73
CA LYS A 231 -10.97 5.94 -13.03
C LYS A 231 -12.44 5.52 -12.96
N ASN A 232 -12.71 4.42 -12.26
CA ASN A 232 -14.05 3.87 -12.04
C ASN A 232 -14.28 3.64 -10.54
N PRO A 233 -14.43 4.71 -9.74
CA PRO A 233 -14.48 4.60 -8.29
C PRO A 233 -15.76 3.91 -7.81
N ASP A 234 -15.62 2.90 -6.97
CA ASP A 234 -16.74 2.26 -6.24
C ASP A 234 -16.81 2.69 -4.77
N GLY A 235 -15.86 3.51 -4.32
CA GLY A 235 -15.79 4.06 -2.97
C GLY A 235 -15.11 3.16 -1.95
N TYR A 236 -14.66 1.97 -2.31
CA TYR A 236 -13.93 1.06 -1.42
C TYR A 236 -12.41 1.27 -1.52
N LEU A 237 -11.72 0.89 -0.46
CA LEU A 237 -10.31 0.51 -0.52
C LEU A 237 -10.23 -0.99 -0.67
N TYR A 238 -9.28 -1.44 -1.48
CA TYR A 238 -8.88 -2.83 -1.59
C TYR A 238 -7.51 -2.99 -0.95
N VAL A 239 -7.36 -3.98 -0.08
CA VAL A 239 -6.09 -4.32 0.55
C VAL A 239 -5.78 -5.76 0.20
N TYR A 240 -4.57 -5.96 -0.32
CA TYR A 240 -4.11 -7.22 -0.84
C TYR A 240 -3.23 -7.92 0.19
N GLY A 241 -3.38 -9.24 0.23
CA GLY A 241 -2.57 -10.09 1.09
C GLY A 241 -1.99 -11.27 0.34
N VAL A 242 -0.95 -11.86 0.92
CA VAL A 242 -0.27 -13.01 0.36
C VAL A 242 -0.42 -14.18 1.33
N LYS A 243 -0.72 -15.36 0.77
CA LYS A 243 -0.89 -16.59 1.55
C LYS A 243 -0.01 -17.72 1.03
N GLY A 244 0.64 -18.39 1.98
CA GLY A 244 1.35 -19.64 1.79
C GLY A 244 2.55 -19.57 0.84
N LEU A 245 3.13 -20.73 0.58
CA LEU A 245 4.32 -20.87 -0.27
C LEU A 245 4.02 -20.67 -1.75
N ALA A 246 2.78 -20.96 -2.18
CA ALA A 246 2.32 -20.71 -3.55
C ALA A 246 2.11 -19.22 -3.86
N LYS A 247 2.28 -18.34 -2.87
CA LYS A 247 2.06 -16.89 -2.99
C LYS A 247 0.68 -16.59 -3.56
N GLU A 248 -0.35 -17.11 -2.90
CA GLU A 248 -1.74 -16.85 -3.25
C GLU A 248 -2.10 -15.38 -2.96
N LEU A 249 -2.60 -14.65 -3.95
CA LEU A 249 -3.09 -13.28 -3.79
C LEU A 249 -4.50 -13.29 -3.23
N LEU A 250 -4.68 -12.75 -2.04
CA LEU A 250 -5.97 -12.52 -1.39
C LEU A 250 -6.36 -11.04 -1.50
N VAL A 251 -7.65 -10.75 -1.39
CA VAL A 251 -8.15 -9.37 -1.38
C VAL A 251 -9.23 -9.17 -0.33
N ALA A 252 -9.08 -8.08 0.41
CA ALA A 252 -10.08 -7.55 1.33
C ALA A 252 -10.52 -6.16 0.85
N ARG A 253 -11.73 -5.74 1.26
CA ARG A 253 -12.21 -4.37 1.02
C ARG A 253 -12.89 -3.77 2.23
N VAL A 254 -12.85 -2.45 2.32
CA VAL A 254 -13.52 -1.65 3.36
C VAL A 254 -13.81 -0.24 2.83
N LEU A 255 -14.82 0.44 3.38
CA LEU A 255 -15.02 1.86 3.10
C LEU A 255 -13.99 2.72 3.87
N PRO A 256 -13.51 3.86 3.32
CA PRO A 256 -12.50 4.69 3.97
C PRO A 256 -12.87 5.16 5.38
N LYS A 257 -14.14 5.51 5.60
CA LYS A 257 -14.66 5.92 6.92
C LYS A 257 -14.61 4.81 7.98
N ASP A 258 -14.62 3.55 7.54
CA ASP A 258 -14.71 2.36 8.38
C ASP A 258 -13.34 1.65 8.51
N PHE A 259 -12.25 2.22 7.98
CA PHE A 259 -10.94 1.57 7.87
C PHE A 259 -10.40 1.04 9.21
N GLU A 260 -10.61 1.79 10.30
CA GLU A 260 -10.19 1.36 11.66
C GLU A 260 -11.17 0.38 12.33
N ASN A 261 -12.36 0.18 11.77
CA ASN A 261 -13.35 -0.75 12.28
C ASN A 261 -13.19 -2.11 11.60
N PHE A 262 -12.35 -2.97 12.16
CA PHE A 262 -12.04 -4.28 11.56
C PHE A 262 -13.26 -5.19 11.36
N GLY A 263 -14.37 -4.98 12.08
CA GLY A 263 -15.63 -5.71 11.84
C GLY A 263 -16.38 -5.32 10.55
N LYS A 264 -16.00 -4.20 9.92
CA LYS A 264 -16.57 -3.73 8.64
C LYS A 264 -15.82 -4.21 7.42
N TRP A 265 -14.64 -4.79 7.60
CA TRP A 265 -13.85 -5.34 6.51
C TRP A 265 -14.54 -6.57 5.92
N ARG A 266 -14.38 -6.74 4.61
CA ARG A 266 -14.90 -7.91 3.89
C ARG A 266 -13.81 -8.55 3.05
N PHE A 267 -13.80 -9.88 3.01
CA PHE A 267 -12.81 -10.70 2.33
C PHE A 267 -13.46 -11.42 1.16
N TRP A 268 -12.76 -11.50 0.04
CA TRP A 268 -13.28 -12.10 -1.17
C TRP A 268 -13.29 -13.63 -1.08
N THR A 269 -14.45 -14.24 -1.30
CA THR A 269 -14.63 -15.70 -1.23
C THR A 269 -14.52 -16.39 -2.59
N GLY A 270 -14.26 -15.65 -3.67
CA GLY A 270 -14.36 -16.15 -5.05
C GLY A 270 -15.73 -15.89 -5.69
N ILE A 271 -16.76 -15.64 -4.87
CA ILE A 271 -18.15 -15.44 -5.33
C ILE A 271 -18.85 -14.28 -4.64
N PHE A 272 -18.54 -14.00 -3.36
CA PHE A 272 -19.11 -12.88 -2.61
C PHE A 272 -18.11 -12.32 -1.59
N TRP A 273 -18.52 -11.31 -0.83
CA TRP A 273 -17.71 -10.63 0.17
C TRP A 273 -18.13 -11.06 1.59
N SER A 274 -17.27 -11.77 2.30
CA SER A 274 -17.53 -12.31 3.65
C SER A 274 -16.91 -11.44 4.74
N ALA A 275 -17.48 -11.44 5.95
CA ALA A 275 -16.83 -10.84 7.12
C ALA A 275 -15.71 -11.73 7.71
N GLN A 276 -15.58 -12.98 7.25
CA GLN A 276 -14.67 -13.96 7.82
C GLN A 276 -13.40 -14.09 6.96
N ILE A 277 -12.24 -13.77 7.55
CA ILE A 277 -10.93 -13.81 6.85
C ILE A 277 -10.53 -15.23 6.41
N ASN A 278 -10.90 -16.25 7.18
CA ASN A 278 -10.61 -17.66 6.85
C ASN A 278 -11.40 -18.18 5.63
N GLN A 279 -12.42 -17.45 5.17
CA GLN A 279 -13.14 -17.75 3.93
C GLN A 279 -12.52 -17.10 2.69
N SER A 280 -11.44 -16.32 2.86
CA SER A 280 -10.76 -15.67 1.75
C SER A 280 -10.22 -16.71 0.76
N LYS A 281 -10.44 -16.46 -0.53
CA LYS A 281 -9.94 -17.27 -1.64
C LYS A 281 -8.96 -16.47 -2.49
N ALA A 282 -8.02 -17.20 -3.07
CA ALA A 282 -7.03 -16.64 -3.98
C ALA A 282 -7.72 -16.10 -5.24
N VAL A 283 -7.32 -14.89 -5.67
CA VAL A 283 -7.69 -14.33 -6.98
C VAL A 283 -6.73 -14.82 -8.05
N THR A 284 -5.46 -14.97 -7.68
CA THR A 284 -4.39 -15.57 -8.47
C THR A 284 -3.30 -16.09 -7.51
N ASN A 285 -2.20 -16.62 -8.04
CA ASN A 285 -1.03 -17.04 -7.27
C ASN A 285 0.26 -16.51 -7.91
N SER A 286 1.41 -16.92 -7.38
CA SER A 286 2.73 -16.54 -7.90
C SER A 286 3.01 -15.03 -7.84
N VAL A 287 2.43 -14.33 -6.85
CA VAL A 287 2.72 -12.90 -6.63
C VAL A 287 3.96 -12.69 -5.75
N SER A 288 4.54 -11.50 -5.82
CA SER A 288 5.55 -11.05 -4.87
C SER A 288 4.93 -10.76 -3.49
N ASN A 289 5.74 -10.80 -2.43
CA ASN A 289 5.35 -10.30 -1.10
C ASN A 289 5.21 -8.76 -1.07
N GLU A 290 5.72 -8.09 -2.10
CA GLU A 290 5.63 -6.66 -2.32
C GLU A 290 5.03 -6.43 -3.71
N LEU A 291 3.88 -5.76 -3.76
CA LEU A 291 3.12 -5.64 -5.00
C LEU A 291 2.40 -4.29 -5.07
N SER A 292 1.96 -3.94 -6.28
CA SER A 292 1.10 -2.79 -6.51
C SER A 292 -0.05 -3.18 -7.44
N LEU A 293 -1.19 -2.52 -7.28
CA LEU A 293 -2.28 -2.55 -8.24
C LEU A 293 -2.49 -1.16 -8.82
N THR A 294 -2.63 -1.10 -10.15
CA THR A 294 -2.85 0.14 -10.90
C THR A 294 -3.90 -0.11 -11.99
N GLN A 295 -4.42 0.97 -12.57
CA GLN A 295 -5.60 1.00 -13.45
C GLN A 295 -5.37 1.76 -14.76
#